data_AF-A0A9J6F1W0-F1
#
_entry.id   AF-A0A9J6F1W0-F1
#
_cell.length_a   1.000
_cell.length_b   1.000
_cell.length_c   1.000
_cell.angle_alpha   90.00
_cell.angle_beta   90.00
_cell.angle_gamma   90.00
#
_symmetry.space_group_name_H-M   'P 1'
#
loop_
_entity.id
_entity.type
_entity.pdbx_description
1 polymer ?
#
loop_
_entity_poly.entity_id
_entity_poly.type
_entity_poly.pdbx_seq_one_letter_code
_entity_poly.pdbx_strand_id
1 'polypeptide(L)'
;MNCYANYKDGSCDNVAEFRACLSQLAKKCSYDLTYRAVQASLSQLNCSDAAATETPKRRPTKETCLWRSGEPKEEWRQCILYGDTHLRTFGGELQTCRAMGARPLVDNAYLTVQVTNSPIGDKATVLSKVTIGIHAHGGCATEKTYEADIKDNPLPTVFVDGSPSAGKGVRLTPLNSSFVELVLSHAGVRLLIRQQGDFLSVALRLPSSFAGHQPSQLCLQGCSLSERVQVPQGEPAWRLEEADAACRAANLTGAYRDACVFDVLATGQKEMAAEASAAAVADLKELGAAAAPQVIQQPSAAALGSASAAAIVANLLLTAWLHSG
;
A
#
# COMPACT_ATOMS: atom_id res chain seq x y z
N MET A 1 20.39 8.22 -11.57
CA MET A 1 20.19 7.64 -12.92
C MET A 1 20.02 6.16 -12.74
N ASN A 2 18.82 5.64 -12.95
CA ASN A 2 18.57 4.20 -12.85
C ASN A 2 18.75 3.59 -14.24
N CYS A 3 19.96 3.12 -14.54
CA CYS A 3 20.22 2.47 -15.84
C CYS A 3 19.35 1.22 -16.04
N TYR A 4 18.82 0.62 -14.97
CA TYR A 4 18.09 -0.65 -15.00
C TYR A 4 16.62 -0.52 -15.39
N ALA A 5 16.07 0.69 -15.56
CA ALA A 5 14.64 0.88 -15.80
C ALA A 5 14.11 0.20 -17.08
N ASN A 6 14.98 -0.10 -18.06
CA ASN A 6 14.58 -0.66 -19.36
C ASN A 6 15.40 -1.91 -19.78
N TYR A 7 16.28 -2.43 -18.93
CA TYR A 7 17.08 -3.62 -19.26
C TYR A 7 16.38 -4.89 -18.81
N LYS A 8 16.09 -5.78 -19.76
CA LYS A 8 15.61 -7.13 -19.50
C LYS A 8 16.78 -8.09 -19.67
N ASP A 9 17.05 -8.88 -18.64
CA ASP A 9 18.19 -9.80 -18.65
C ASP A 9 18.08 -10.81 -19.82
N GLY A 10 19.17 -10.98 -20.56
CA GLY A 10 19.22 -11.82 -21.75
C GLY A 10 18.58 -11.26 -23.04
N SER A 11 18.06 -10.02 -23.05
CA SER A 11 17.52 -9.37 -24.27
C SER A 11 18.58 -8.50 -24.97
N CYS A 12 18.52 -8.43 -26.31
CA CYS A 12 19.30 -7.48 -27.11
C CYS A 12 18.62 -6.11 -27.27
N ASP A 13 17.40 -5.93 -26.76
CA ASP A 13 16.71 -4.65 -26.80
C ASP A 13 17.43 -3.59 -25.97
N ASN A 14 17.68 -2.41 -26.56
CA ASN A 14 18.29 -1.26 -25.90
C ASN A 14 19.66 -1.51 -25.23
N VAL A 15 20.36 -2.60 -25.59
CA VAL A 15 21.68 -2.96 -25.02
C VAL A 15 22.72 -1.86 -25.24
N ALA A 16 22.69 -1.17 -26.39
CA ALA A 16 23.60 -0.06 -26.67
C ALA A 16 23.38 1.14 -25.73
N GLU A 17 22.12 1.51 -25.47
CA GLU A 17 21.76 2.59 -24.54
C GLU A 17 22.10 2.22 -23.09
N PHE A 18 21.85 0.97 -22.72
CA PHE A 18 22.19 0.45 -21.39
C PHE A 18 23.70 0.43 -21.14
N ARG A 19 24.51 -0.03 -22.11
CA ARG A 19 25.99 0.06 -22.07
C ARG A 19 26.46 1.50 -21.91
N ALA A 20 25.87 2.43 -22.66
CA ALA A 20 26.21 3.86 -22.57
C ALA A 20 25.90 4.42 -21.16
N CYS A 21 24.75 4.08 -20.57
CA CYS A 21 24.40 4.49 -19.21
C CYS A 21 25.36 3.93 -18.15
N LEU A 22 25.67 2.63 -18.21
CA LEU A 22 26.60 1.99 -17.28
C LEU A 22 28.01 2.60 -17.36
N SER A 23 28.47 2.98 -18.56
CA SER A 23 29.78 3.64 -18.73
C SER A 23 29.90 4.96 -17.97
N GLN A 24 28.79 5.70 -17.79
CA GLN A 24 28.77 6.95 -17.02
C GLN A 24 28.89 6.70 -15.51
N LEU A 25 28.53 5.50 -15.05
CA LEU A 25 28.61 5.09 -13.64
C LEU A 25 29.93 4.37 -13.31
N ALA A 26 30.70 3.96 -14.32
CA ALA A 26 31.90 3.15 -14.18
C ALA A 26 32.92 3.68 -13.16
N LYS A 27 33.11 5.01 -13.08
CA LYS A 27 34.05 5.63 -12.14
C LYS A 27 33.61 5.52 -10.68
N LYS A 28 32.30 5.51 -10.41
CA LYS A 28 31.73 5.46 -9.05
C LYS A 28 31.46 4.03 -8.59
N CYS A 29 31.13 3.13 -9.52
CA CYS A 29 30.70 1.76 -9.22
C CYS A 29 31.76 0.70 -9.55
N SER A 30 33.02 1.09 -9.78
CA SER A 30 34.10 0.20 -10.20
C SER A 30 34.38 -0.95 -9.22
N TYR A 31 34.05 -0.80 -7.94
CA TYR A 31 34.21 -1.81 -6.89
C TYR A 31 32.90 -2.50 -6.48
N ASP A 32 31.77 -2.14 -7.09
CA ASP A 32 30.47 -2.74 -6.81
C ASP A 32 30.34 -4.09 -7.53
N LEU A 33 30.05 -5.15 -6.77
CA LEU A 33 29.94 -6.52 -7.29
C LEU A 33 28.77 -6.69 -8.27
N THR A 34 27.66 -5.99 -8.03
CA THR A 34 26.46 -6.02 -8.89
C THR A 34 26.76 -5.34 -10.23
N TYR A 35 27.41 -4.19 -10.19
CA TYR A 35 27.86 -3.49 -11.41
C TYR A 35 28.79 -4.38 -12.26
N ARG A 36 29.77 -5.04 -11.64
CA ARG A 36 30.69 -5.96 -12.35
C ARG A 36 29.98 -7.18 -12.91
N ALA A 37 29.03 -7.76 -12.17
CA ALA A 37 28.24 -8.90 -12.63
C ALA A 37 27.40 -8.53 -13.87
N VAL A 38 26.72 -7.38 -13.84
CA VAL A 38 25.93 -6.88 -14.98
C VAL A 38 26.82 -6.58 -16.18
N GLN A 39 27.98 -5.95 -15.98
CA GLN A 39 28.95 -5.69 -17.04
C GLN A 39 29.45 -6.99 -17.69
N ALA A 40 29.71 -8.02 -16.89
CA ALA A 40 30.11 -9.34 -17.38
C ALA A 40 28.99 -9.99 -18.21
N SER A 41 27.74 -9.99 -17.73
CA SER A 41 26.59 -10.52 -18.47
C SER A 41 26.40 -9.82 -19.83
N LEU A 42 26.55 -8.49 -19.87
CA LEU A 42 26.46 -7.70 -21.11
C LEU A 42 27.58 -7.97 -22.12
N SER A 43 28.77 -8.34 -21.62
CA SER A 43 29.90 -8.71 -22.48
C SER A 43 29.74 -10.10 -23.09
N GLN A 44 28.98 -10.97 -22.44
CA GLN A 44 28.65 -12.33 -22.92
C GLN A 44 27.48 -12.33 -23.91
N LEU A 45 26.68 -11.25 -23.93
CA LEU A 45 25.61 -11.05 -24.90
C LEU A 45 26.19 -10.73 -26.28
N ASN A 46 26.13 -11.72 -27.20
CA ASN A 46 26.44 -11.58 -28.62
C ASN A 46 25.31 -10.87 -29.38
N CYS A 47 25.00 -9.64 -28.98
CA CYS A 47 24.14 -8.76 -29.77
C CYS A 47 25.01 -8.12 -30.85
N SER A 48 24.75 -8.47 -32.11
CA SER A 48 25.30 -7.74 -33.26
C SER A 48 24.97 -6.26 -33.07
N ASP A 49 25.95 -5.37 -33.24
CA ASP A 49 25.71 -3.93 -33.22
C ASP A 49 24.72 -3.61 -34.35
N ALA A 50 23.42 -3.60 -34.04
CA ALA A 50 22.42 -3.06 -34.92
C ALA A 50 22.84 -1.62 -35.14
N ALA A 51 23.27 -1.30 -36.37
CA ALA A 51 23.68 0.03 -36.77
C ALA A 51 22.64 0.99 -36.21
N ALA A 52 23.09 1.93 -35.38
CA ALA A 52 22.23 2.92 -34.75
C ALA A 52 21.42 3.56 -35.88
N THR A 53 20.16 3.15 -36.02
CA THR A 53 19.19 3.85 -36.85
C THR A 53 19.27 5.28 -36.37
N GLU A 54 19.65 6.22 -37.24
CA GLU A 54 19.82 7.61 -36.87
C GLU A 54 18.54 8.07 -36.16
N THR A 55 18.57 8.04 -34.83
CA THR A 55 17.51 8.63 -34.03
C THR A 55 17.56 10.09 -34.40
N PRO A 56 16.47 10.69 -34.90
CA PRO A 56 16.42 12.12 -35.11
C PRO A 56 16.92 12.75 -33.82
N LYS A 57 17.91 13.65 -33.89
CA LYS A 57 18.42 14.40 -32.73
C LYS A 57 17.20 15.02 -32.04
N ARG A 58 16.62 14.30 -31.09
CA ARG A 58 15.49 14.78 -30.30
C ARG A 58 16.09 15.93 -29.54
N ARG A 59 15.71 17.16 -29.91
CA ARG A 59 15.88 18.33 -29.05
C ARG A 59 15.54 17.85 -27.64
N PRO A 60 16.40 18.05 -26.62
CA PRO A 60 16.16 17.51 -25.29
C PRO A 60 14.74 17.89 -24.91
N THR A 61 13.84 16.90 -24.93
CA THR A 61 12.44 17.14 -24.64
C THR A 61 12.44 17.67 -23.24
N LYS A 62 12.00 18.92 -23.05
CA LYS A 62 11.92 19.57 -21.75
C LYS A 62 11.38 18.55 -20.76
N GLU A 63 12.22 18.14 -19.80
CA GLU A 63 11.88 17.06 -18.87
C GLU A 63 10.57 17.45 -18.19
N THR A 64 9.50 16.75 -18.51
CA THR A 64 8.19 16.98 -17.90
C THR A 64 8.10 16.08 -16.69
N CYS A 65 8.09 16.67 -15.49
CA CYS A 65 7.89 15.98 -14.22
C CYS A 65 6.43 15.56 -14.02
N LEU A 66 5.86 15.00 -15.08
CA LEU A 66 4.50 14.55 -15.20
C LEU A 66 4.56 13.10 -15.68
N TRP A 67 3.91 12.23 -14.94
CA TRP A 67 3.66 10.86 -15.33
C TRP A 67 2.82 10.88 -16.61
N ARG A 68 3.41 10.37 -17.70
CA ARG A 68 2.71 10.20 -18.97
C ARG A 68 2.37 8.72 -19.10
N SER A 69 1.09 8.39 -18.92
CA SER A 69 0.56 7.06 -19.21
C SER A 69 0.71 6.80 -20.72
N GLY A 70 1.74 6.05 -21.11
CA GLY A 70 2.03 5.70 -22.50
C GLY A 70 1.37 4.40 -22.97
N GLU A 71 0.68 3.68 -22.08
CA GLU A 71 0.10 2.36 -22.34
C GLU A 71 -1.44 2.37 -22.32
N PRO A 72 -2.11 1.47 -23.06
CA PRO A 72 -3.57 1.44 -23.11
C PRO A 72 -4.14 0.87 -21.80
N LYS A 73 -4.95 1.68 -21.09
CA LYS A 73 -5.61 1.41 -19.79
C LYS A 73 -4.63 1.10 -18.64
N GLU A 74 -3.91 2.12 -18.19
CA GLU A 74 -3.17 2.03 -16.94
C GLU A 74 -4.12 1.87 -15.73
N GLU A 75 -4.03 0.73 -15.04
CA GLU A 75 -4.81 0.44 -13.83
C GLU A 75 -4.15 1.08 -12.61
N TRP A 76 -4.92 1.87 -11.87
CA TRP A 76 -4.50 2.48 -10.62
C TRP A 76 -4.81 1.56 -9.45
N ARG A 77 -3.91 1.48 -8.49
CA ARG A 77 -4.17 0.78 -7.23
C ARG A 77 -4.26 1.77 -6.09
N GLN A 78 -5.18 1.51 -5.18
CA GLN A 78 -5.38 2.30 -3.98
C GLN A 78 -5.27 1.44 -2.74
N CYS A 79 -4.63 1.97 -1.72
CA CYS A 79 -4.47 1.35 -0.41
C CYS A 79 -4.78 2.39 0.66
N ILE A 80 -5.31 1.96 1.81
CA ILE A 80 -5.52 2.86 2.95
C ILE A 80 -5.26 2.12 4.26
N LEU A 81 -4.69 2.84 5.25
CA LEU A 81 -4.58 2.43 6.64
C LEU A 81 -5.24 3.49 7.53
N TYR A 82 -6.17 3.10 8.41
CA TYR A 82 -6.96 4.02 9.26
C TYR A 82 -7.52 3.33 10.51
N GLY A 83 -8.12 4.08 11.45
CA GLY A 83 -8.84 3.52 12.62
C GLY A 83 -7.94 2.66 13.52
N ASP A 84 -8.46 1.56 14.07
CA ASP A 84 -7.66 0.53 14.77
C ASP A 84 -6.82 -0.32 13.80
N THR A 85 -6.06 0.34 12.91
CA THR A 85 -5.20 -0.29 11.91
C THR A 85 -5.98 -1.18 10.94
N HIS A 86 -7.08 -0.66 10.41
CA HIS A 86 -7.79 -1.21 9.27
C HIS A 86 -7.04 -0.91 7.98
N LEU A 87 -6.60 -1.97 7.30
CA LEU A 87 -5.82 -1.93 6.07
C LEU A 87 -6.67 -2.39 4.89
N ARG A 88 -6.88 -1.53 3.91
CA ARG A 88 -7.32 -1.96 2.58
C ARG A 88 -6.11 -2.13 1.67
N THR A 89 -5.84 -3.36 1.24
CA THR A 89 -4.74 -3.65 0.32
C THR A 89 -5.04 -3.17 -1.10
N PHE A 90 -4.03 -3.22 -1.96
CA PHE A 90 -4.17 -3.00 -3.39
C PHE A 90 -5.08 -4.02 -4.08
N GLY A 91 -5.23 -5.22 -3.52
CA GLY A 91 -6.21 -6.22 -3.96
C GLY A 91 -7.65 -5.86 -3.58
N GLY A 92 -7.85 -4.79 -2.81
CA GLY A 92 -9.17 -4.34 -2.36
C GLY A 92 -9.69 -5.08 -1.13
N GLU A 93 -8.85 -5.90 -0.48
CA GLU A 93 -9.20 -6.61 0.75
C GLU A 93 -9.10 -5.66 1.95
N LEU A 94 -10.14 -5.58 2.77
CA LEU A 94 -10.08 -4.87 4.05
C LEU A 94 -9.77 -5.86 5.19
N GLN A 95 -8.72 -5.57 5.95
CA GLN A 95 -8.20 -6.39 7.05
C GLN A 95 -8.04 -5.52 8.30
N THR A 96 -8.31 -6.05 9.49
CA THR A 96 -7.95 -5.40 10.76
C THR A 96 -6.68 -6.02 11.30
N CYS A 97 -5.66 -5.20 11.58
CA CYS A 97 -4.32 -5.68 11.90
C CYS A 97 -3.83 -5.21 13.26
N ARG A 98 -3.31 -6.13 14.09
CA ARG A 98 -2.59 -5.79 15.33
C ARG A 98 -1.08 -5.76 15.12
N ALA A 99 -0.63 -5.16 14.02
CA ALA A 99 0.78 -5.08 13.66
C ALA A 99 1.43 -3.87 14.35
N MET A 100 1.90 -4.04 15.59
CA MET A 100 2.57 -2.98 16.35
C MET A 100 3.95 -2.64 15.79
N GLY A 101 4.38 -1.39 16.00
CA GLY A 101 5.69 -0.90 15.58
C GLY A 101 5.72 -0.44 14.12
N ALA A 102 6.93 -0.18 13.63
CA ALA A 102 7.17 0.36 12.30
C ALA A 102 7.07 -0.74 11.23
N ARG A 103 6.30 -0.49 10.17
CA ARG A 103 6.08 -1.43 9.06
C ARG A 103 6.08 -0.71 7.71
N PRO A 104 6.62 -1.33 6.65
CA PRO A 104 6.55 -0.77 5.31
C PRO A 104 5.12 -0.90 4.79
N LEU A 105 4.49 0.23 4.51
CA LEU A 105 3.21 0.29 3.82
C LEU A 105 3.42 0.01 2.32
N VAL A 106 4.38 0.74 1.73
CA VAL A 106 4.90 0.54 0.37
C VAL A 106 6.38 0.91 0.33
N ASP A 107 7.15 0.23 -0.53
CA ASP A 107 8.55 0.53 -0.82
C ASP A 107 8.83 0.23 -2.30
N ASN A 108 9.15 1.26 -3.08
CA ASN A 108 9.43 1.14 -4.52
C ASN A 108 10.51 2.14 -4.98
N ALA A 109 10.76 2.19 -6.29
CA ALA A 109 11.81 3.04 -6.86
C ALA A 109 11.62 4.56 -6.63
N TYR A 110 10.41 5.03 -6.30
CA TYR A 110 10.08 6.45 -6.18
C TYR A 110 9.87 6.91 -4.74
N LEU A 111 9.36 6.04 -3.89
CA LEU A 111 9.12 6.35 -2.49
C LEU A 111 9.12 5.13 -1.59
N THR A 112 9.39 5.39 -0.32
CA THR A 112 9.12 4.50 0.80
C THR A 112 8.05 5.14 1.68
N VAL A 113 7.05 4.38 2.08
CA VAL A 113 6.04 4.78 3.06
C VAL A 113 6.12 3.81 4.24
N GLN A 114 6.51 4.31 5.39
CA GLN A 114 6.50 3.56 6.65
C GLN A 114 5.41 4.09 7.56
N VAL A 115 4.76 3.15 8.23
CA VAL A 115 3.69 3.41 9.20
C VAL A 115 4.08 2.82 10.54
N THR A 116 3.80 3.53 11.63
CA THR A 116 4.05 3.03 12.98
C THR A 116 2.75 2.96 13.75
N ASN A 117 2.36 1.75 14.14
CA ASN A 117 1.18 1.53 14.96
C ASN A 117 1.58 1.41 16.44
N SER A 118 0.88 2.17 17.29
CA SER A 118 1.11 2.19 18.74
C SER A 118 -0.16 1.72 19.46
N PRO A 119 -0.03 1.02 20.60
CA PRO A 119 -1.20 0.60 21.37
C PRO A 119 -1.92 1.82 21.98
N ILE A 120 -3.25 1.76 22.02
CA ILE A 120 -4.10 2.65 22.82
C ILE A 120 -4.98 1.80 23.74
N GLY A 121 -4.77 1.92 25.05
CA GLY A 121 -5.34 0.99 26.03
C GLY A 121 -4.91 -0.46 25.80
N ASP A 122 -5.76 -1.41 26.21
CA ASP A 122 -5.41 -2.85 26.21
C ASP A 122 -5.78 -3.58 24.91
N LYS A 123 -6.74 -3.04 24.16
CA LYS A 123 -7.43 -3.73 23.06
C LYS A 123 -7.19 -3.15 21.67
N ALA A 124 -6.80 -1.87 21.57
CA ALA A 124 -6.77 -1.12 20.32
C ALA A 124 -5.34 -0.69 19.94
N THR A 125 -5.13 -0.45 18.65
CA THR A 125 -3.85 0.03 18.09
C THR A 125 -4.12 1.10 17.05
N VAL A 126 -3.53 2.27 17.22
CA VAL A 126 -3.71 3.41 16.30
C VAL A 126 -2.48 3.62 15.44
N LEU A 127 -2.69 4.16 14.24
CA LEU A 127 -1.62 4.69 13.42
C LEU A 127 -1.10 5.98 14.06
N SER A 128 0.08 5.88 14.67
CA SER A 128 0.69 6.96 15.47
C SER A 128 1.69 7.81 14.69
N LYS A 129 2.25 7.27 13.61
CA LYS A 129 3.22 7.99 12.77
C LYS A 129 3.22 7.49 11.35
N VAL A 130 3.36 8.42 10.40
CA VAL A 130 3.57 8.18 8.98
C VAL A 130 4.89 8.83 8.56
N THR A 131 5.81 8.05 8.00
CA THR A 131 7.10 8.52 7.49
C THR A 131 7.19 8.20 6.00
N ILE A 132 7.41 9.22 5.17
CA ILE A 132 7.51 9.07 3.71
C ILE A 132 8.89 9.51 3.26
N GLY A 133 9.68 8.57 2.76
CA GLY A 133 10.93 8.84 2.05
C GLY A 133 10.66 9.02 0.56
N ILE A 134 10.97 10.19 0.02
CA ILE A 134 10.93 10.48 -1.41
C ILE A 134 12.31 10.16 -1.98
N HIS A 135 12.37 9.33 -3.01
CA HIS A 135 13.64 8.97 -3.64
C HIS A 135 14.02 10.00 -4.72
N ALA A 136 15.31 10.25 -4.89
CA ALA A 136 15.79 11.19 -5.92
C ALA A 136 15.49 10.65 -7.34
N HIS A 137 14.91 11.49 -8.21
CA HIS A 137 14.54 11.10 -9.57
C HIS A 137 14.77 12.24 -10.57
N GLY A 138 15.85 12.12 -11.36
CA GLY A 138 16.17 13.06 -12.44
C GLY A 138 16.19 14.52 -11.97
N GLY A 139 15.63 15.41 -12.78
CA GLY A 139 15.39 16.81 -12.38
C GLY A 139 14.08 17.04 -11.61
N CYS A 140 13.35 15.97 -11.26
CA CYS A 140 11.97 16.04 -10.79
C CYS A 140 11.81 15.86 -9.29
N ALA A 141 12.61 15.02 -8.66
CA ALA A 141 12.57 14.80 -7.22
C ALA A 141 13.97 14.82 -6.60
N THR A 142 14.08 15.45 -5.44
CA THR A 142 15.24 15.36 -4.55
C THR A 142 14.91 14.46 -3.38
N GLU A 143 15.90 13.74 -2.87
CA GLU A 143 15.72 12.91 -1.69
C GLU A 143 15.28 13.75 -0.49
N LYS A 144 14.13 13.40 0.10
CA LYS A 144 13.50 14.12 1.21
C LYS A 144 12.71 13.15 2.08
N THR A 145 12.50 13.54 3.33
CA THR A 145 11.63 12.81 4.26
C THR A 145 10.52 13.71 4.73
N TYR A 146 9.28 13.24 4.61
CA TYR A 146 8.12 13.81 5.27
C TYR A 146 7.76 12.93 6.47
N GLU A 147 7.41 13.54 7.60
CA GLU A 147 6.96 12.83 8.79
C GLU A 147 5.73 13.53 9.35
N ALA A 148 4.74 12.75 9.75
CA ALA A 148 3.57 13.19 10.50
C ALA A 148 3.38 12.26 11.70
N ASP A 149 3.35 12.83 12.90
CA ASP A 149 3.08 12.16 14.17
C ASP A 149 1.68 12.52 14.66
N ILE A 150 1.05 11.60 15.38
CA ILE A 150 -0.26 11.82 16.04
C ILE A 150 -0.27 13.06 16.95
N LYS A 151 0.90 13.49 17.45
CA LYS A 151 1.04 14.68 18.30
C LYS A 151 1.12 15.99 17.50
N ASP A 152 1.29 15.93 16.19
CA ASP A 152 1.40 17.11 15.35
C ASP A 152 0.01 17.72 15.17
N ASN A 153 -0.23 18.89 15.76
CA ASN A 153 -1.44 19.68 15.55
C ASN A 153 -1.05 21.16 15.45
N PRO A 154 -0.95 21.73 14.23
CA PRO A 154 -1.34 21.15 12.93
C PRO A 154 -0.34 20.13 12.36
N LEU A 155 -0.77 19.35 11.36
CA LEU A 155 0.11 18.48 10.59
C LEU A 155 1.22 19.28 9.87
N PRO A 156 2.45 18.73 9.74
CA PRO A 156 3.56 19.44 9.12
C PRO A 156 3.30 19.78 7.66
N THR A 157 3.69 21.00 7.26
CA THR A 157 3.58 21.51 5.88
C THR A 157 4.94 21.62 5.18
N VAL A 158 5.99 21.11 5.83
CA VAL A 158 7.37 21.07 5.35
C VAL A 158 7.95 19.67 5.53
N PHE A 159 9.05 19.38 4.82
CA PHE A 159 9.83 18.17 5.05
C PHE A 159 10.63 18.26 6.36
N VAL A 160 11.17 17.14 6.83
CA VAL A 160 11.93 17.04 8.09
C VAL A 160 13.10 18.02 8.15
N ASP A 161 13.70 18.35 7.00
CA ASP A 161 14.78 19.34 6.89
C ASP A 161 14.30 20.80 6.83
N GLY A 162 13.00 21.04 7.07
CA GLY A 162 12.36 22.36 7.02
C GLY A 162 12.09 22.88 5.60
N SER A 163 12.45 22.14 4.55
CA SER A 163 12.21 22.61 3.18
C SER A 163 10.73 22.47 2.79
N PRO A 164 10.18 23.40 1.98
CA PRO A 164 8.79 23.32 1.52
C PRO A 164 8.64 22.55 0.20
N SER A 165 9.74 22.08 -0.40
CA SER A 165 9.70 21.39 -1.71
C SER A 165 10.73 20.27 -1.79
N ALA A 166 10.36 19.22 -2.53
CA ALA A 166 11.22 18.07 -2.84
C ALA A 166 11.50 17.97 -4.34
N GLY A 167 11.57 19.11 -5.05
CA GLY A 167 11.76 19.16 -6.51
C GLY A 167 10.48 19.50 -7.29
N LYS A 168 10.61 19.65 -8.62
CA LYS A 168 9.53 20.15 -9.50
C LYS A 168 8.36 19.18 -9.67
N GLY A 169 8.60 17.90 -9.43
CA GLY A 169 7.64 16.82 -9.57
C GLY A 169 7.05 16.35 -8.24
N VAL A 170 7.27 17.09 -7.15
CA VAL A 170 6.77 16.75 -5.82
C VAL A 170 6.10 17.96 -5.18
N ARG A 171 4.87 17.78 -4.70
CA ARG A 171 4.08 18.85 -4.09
C ARG A 171 3.47 18.35 -2.78
N LEU A 172 3.79 19.02 -1.69
CA LEU A 172 3.11 18.88 -0.39
C LEU A 172 2.10 20.03 -0.26
N THR A 173 0.83 19.69 -0.07
CA THR A 173 -0.28 20.67 -0.02
C THR A 173 -1.09 20.46 1.26
N PRO A 174 -1.12 21.42 2.19
CA PRO A 174 -2.08 21.38 3.28
C PRO A 174 -3.48 21.63 2.72
N LEU A 175 -4.40 20.70 2.96
CA LEU A 175 -5.82 20.84 2.64
C LEU A 175 -6.55 21.53 3.79
N ASN A 176 -6.15 21.25 5.03
CA ASN A 176 -6.48 21.99 6.24
C ASN A 176 -5.42 21.71 7.33
N SER A 177 -5.66 22.10 8.59
CA SER A 177 -4.71 21.91 9.70
C SER A 177 -4.45 20.44 10.07
N SER A 178 -5.39 19.53 9.79
CA SER A 178 -5.30 18.11 10.11
C SER A 178 -5.30 17.22 8.87
N PHE A 179 -5.08 17.79 7.67
CA PHE A 179 -5.16 17.05 6.42
C PHE A 179 -4.19 17.60 5.38
N VAL A 180 -3.30 16.73 4.88
CA VAL A 180 -2.31 17.07 3.86
C VAL A 180 -2.37 16.10 2.68
N GLU A 181 -2.06 16.61 1.49
CA GLU A 181 -1.85 15.83 0.28
C GLU A 181 -0.38 15.92 -0.16
N LEU A 182 0.24 14.77 -0.42
CA LEU A 182 1.56 14.68 -1.05
C LEU A 182 1.42 14.05 -2.43
N VAL A 183 1.81 14.80 -3.47
CA VAL A 183 1.73 14.37 -4.88
C VAL A 183 3.14 14.24 -5.46
N LEU A 184 3.47 13.08 -5.99
CA LEU A 184 4.67 12.87 -6.81
C LEU A 184 4.21 12.73 -8.27
N SER A 185 4.02 13.88 -8.92
CA SER A 185 3.48 13.96 -10.29
C SER A 185 4.30 13.18 -11.30
N HIS A 186 5.62 13.09 -11.11
CA HIS A 186 6.54 12.37 -11.99
C HIS A 186 6.41 10.83 -11.89
N ALA A 187 5.73 10.31 -10.87
CA ALA A 187 5.51 8.89 -10.62
C ALA A 187 4.02 8.51 -10.59
N GLY A 188 3.11 9.48 -10.79
CA GLY A 188 1.67 9.26 -10.69
C GLY A 188 1.19 8.93 -9.26
N VAL A 189 1.98 9.23 -8.23
CA VAL A 189 1.65 8.88 -6.85
C VAL A 189 0.92 10.02 -6.16
N ARG A 190 -0.14 9.70 -5.43
CA ARG A 190 -0.85 10.61 -4.52
C ARG A 190 -0.98 9.96 -3.15
N LEU A 191 -0.68 10.70 -2.09
CA LEU A 191 -0.92 10.32 -0.71
C LEU A 191 -1.79 11.35 -0.02
N LEU A 192 -2.73 10.88 0.79
CA LEU A 192 -3.59 11.65 1.65
C LEU A 192 -3.29 11.23 3.09
N ILE A 193 -2.91 12.19 3.94
CA ILE A 193 -2.59 11.93 5.35
C ILE A 193 -3.45 12.84 6.19
N ARG A 194 -4.26 12.22 7.06
CA ARG A 194 -5.24 12.93 7.87
C ARG A 194 -5.07 12.56 9.34
N GLN A 195 -5.26 13.54 10.21
CA GLN A 195 -5.39 13.36 11.64
C GLN A 195 -6.85 13.58 12.02
N GLN A 196 -7.42 12.64 12.78
CA GLN A 196 -8.80 12.66 13.25
C GLN A 196 -8.76 12.36 14.75
N GLY A 197 -8.92 13.37 15.59
CA GLY A 197 -8.69 13.22 17.02
C GLY A 197 -7.31 12.63 17.32
N ASP A 198 -7.30 11.46 17.95
CA ASP A 198 -6.09 10.77 18.43
C ASP A 198 -5.66 9.61 17.50
N PHE A 199 -5.77 9.77 16.19
CA PHE A 199 -5.17 8.83 15.24
C PHE A 199 -4.90 9.48 13.88
N LEU A 200 -3.96 8.89 13.15
CA LEU A 200 -3.69 9.21 11.76
C LEU A 200 -4.39 8.23 10.82
N SER A 201 -4.63 8.65 9.58
CA SER A 201 -4.89 7.77 8.45
C SER A 201 -3.97 8.13 7.29
N VAL A 202 -3.65 7.13 6.47
CA VAL A 202 -2.88 7.31 5.23
C VAL A 202 -3.53 6.55 4.09
N ALA A 203 -3.93 7.26 3.03
CA ALA A 203 -4.42 6.69 1.79
C ALA A 203 -3.41 6.94 0.67
N LEU A 204 -3.20 5.95 -0.20
CA LEU A 204 -2.19 5.96 -1.25
C LEU A 204 -2.82 5.52 -2.57
N ARG A 205 -2.53 6.25 -3.65
CA ARG A 205 -2.78 5.83 -5.03
C ARG A 205 -1.46 5.78 -5.79
N LEU A 206 -1.25 4.72 -6.56
CA LEU A 206 -0.11 4.57 -7.47
C LEU A 206 -0.49 3.78 -8.74
N PRO A 207 0.31 3.88 -9.83
CA PRO A 207 0.22 2.98 -10.97
C PRO A 207 0.44 1.52 -10.57
N SER A 208 -0.31 0.57 -11.16
CA SER A 208 -0.18 -0.86 -10.83
C SER A 208 1.24 -1.43 -10.96
N SER A 209 2.02 -0.92 -11.91
CA SER A 209 3.43 -1.31 -12.11
C SER A 209 4.34 -0.93 -10.94
N PHE A 210 3.90 -0.02 -10.06
CA PHE A 210 4.68 0.52 -8.94
C PHE A 210 4.23 0.01 -7.57
N ALA A 211 3.32 -0.96 -7.53
CA ALA A 211 2.80 -1.54 -6.28
C ALA A 211 3.84 -2.29 -5.42
N GLY A 212 5.11 -2.28 -5.84
CA GLY A 212 6.19 -3.02 -5.20
C GLY A 212 6.12 -4.51 -5.51
N HIS A 213 7.25 -5.20 -5.35
CA HIS A 213 7.33 -6.66 -5.48
C HIS A 213 7.78 -7.32 -4.18
N GLN A 214 8.11 -6.54 -3.14
CA GLN A 214 8.61 -7.09 -1.89
C GLN A 214 7.44 -7.58 -1.02
N PRO A 215 7.50 -8.80 -0.50
CA PRO A 215 6.38 -9.44 0.19
C PRO A 215 6.08 -8.84 1.58
N SER A 216 6.97 -8.02 2.14
CA SER A 216 6.78 -7.43 3.47
C SER A 216 5.88 -6.19 3.48
N GLN A 217 5.46 -5.69 2.31
CA GLN A 217 4.67 -4.46 2.17
C GLN A 217 3.19 -4.69 2.46
N LEU A 218 2.65 -3.94 3.42
CA LEU A 218 1.26 -4.08 3.86
C LEU A 218 0.26 -3.87 2.72
N CYS A 219 0.44 -2.86 1.87
CA CYS A 219 -0.50 -2.63 0.76
C CYS A 219 -0.52 -3.76 -0.28
N LEU A 220 0.55 -4.55 -0.39
CA LEU A 220 0.63 -5.65 -1.35
C LEU A 220 0.07 -6.95 -0.77
N GLN A 221 0.53 -7.35 0.42
CA GLN A 221 0.24 -8.68 1.00
C GLN A 221 -0.76 -8.64 2.16
N GLY A 222 -1.08 -7.45 2.66
CA GLY A 222 -1.80 -7.30 3.92
C GLY A 222 -0.94 -7.66 5.12
N CYS A 223 -1.60 -7.91 6.25
CA CYS A 223 -0.95 -8.31 7.48
C CYS A 223 -0.81 -9.83 7.54
N SER A 224 0.19 -10.32 8.28
CA SER A 224 0.38 -11.76 8.48
C SER A 224 -0.84 -12.36 9.19
N LEU A 225 -1.14 -13.65 8.98
CA LEU A 225 -2.33 -14.28 9.56
C LEU A 225 -2.37 -14.19 11.09
N SER A 226 -1.21 -14.24 11.75
CA SER A 226 -1.07 -14.07 13.21
C SER A 226 -1.36 -12.66 13.70
N GLU A 227 -1.31 -11.66 12.83
CA GLU A 227 -1.56 -10.25 13.16
C GLU A 227 -2.99 -9.84 12.79
N ARG A 228 -3.75 -10.67 12.07
CA ARG A 228 -5.13 -10.36 11.70
C ARG A 228 -6.03 -10.54 12.93
N VAL A 229 -6.82 -9.52 13.21
CA VAL A 229 -7.74 -9.52 14.34
C VAL A 229 -9.15 -9.80 13.83
N GLN A 230 -9.82 -10.74 14.50
CA GLN A 230 -11.25 -10.98 14.29
C GLN A 230 -12.06 -10.05 15.19
N VAL A 231 -13.31 -9.79 14.81
CA VAL A 231 -14.25 -9.02 15.64
C VAL A 231 -14.28 -9.59 17.06
N PRO A 232 -14.20 -8.74 18.12
CA PRO A 232 -14.25 -9.21 19.49
C PRO A 232 -15.44 -10.15 19.72
N GLN A 233 -15.15 -11.38 20.14
CA GLN A 233 -16.18 -12.38 20.44
C GLN A 233 -16.64 -12.24 21.89
N GLY A 234 -17.91 -12.55 22.16
CA GLY A 234 -18.48 -12.53 23.51
C GLY A 234 -18.90 -11.14 24.00
N GLU A 235 -18.93 -10.13 23.13
CA GLU A 235 -19.53 -8.83 23.46
C GLU A 235 -21.05 -9.00 23.67
N PRO A 236 -21.65 -8.34 24.68
CA PRO A 236 -23.10 -8.38 24.88
C PRO A 236 -23.86 -7.90 23.65
N ALA A 237 -24.99 -8.56 23.33
CA ALA A 237 -25.78 -8.26 22.14
C ALA A 237 -26.20 -6.78 22.03
N TRP A 238 -26.55 -6.14 23.15
CA TRP A 238 -26.92 -4.72 23.19
C TRP A 238 -25.77 -3.80 22.76
N ARG A 239 -24.51 -4.16 23.08
CA ARG A 239 -23.34 -3.36 22.71
C ARG A 239 -23.07 -3.46 21.21
N LEU A 240 -23.23 -4.65 20.64
CA LEU A 240 -23.11 -4.86 19.20
C LEU A 240 -24.20 -4.08 18.44
N GLU A 241 -25.43 -4.09 18.95
CA GLU A 241 -26.55 -3.34 18.35
C GLU A 241 -26.30 -1.82 18.39
N GLU A 242 -25.84 -1.28 19.53
CA GLU A 242 -25.48 0.13 19.63
C GLU A 242 -24.32 0.52 18.69
N ALA A 243 -23.32 -0.34 18.55
CA ALA A 243 -22.19 -0.12 17.65
C ALA A 243 -22.65 -0.11 16.18
N ASP A 244 -23.43 -1.11 15.76
CA ASP A 244 -23.95 -1.19 14.39
C ASP A 244 -24.88 0.00 14.08
N ALA A 245 -25.71 0.42 15.04
CA ALA A 245 -26.56 1.60 14.87
C ALA A 245 -25.75 2.89 14.65
N ALA A 246 -24.69 3.11 15.44
CA ALA A 246 -23.81 4.26 15.26
C ALA A 246 -23.12 4.28 13.89
N CYS A 247 -22.60 3.13 13.45
CA CYS A 247 -21.92 3.01 12.16
C CYS A 247 -22.88 3.16 10.96
N ARG A 248 -24.12 2.68 11.08
CA ARG A 248 -25.16 2.89 10.06
C ARG A 248 -25.60 4.35 9.95
N ALA A 249 -25.65 5.08 11.07
CA ALA A 249 -25.99 6.49 11.07
C ALA A 249 -24.99 7.33 10.24
N ALA A 250 -23.74 6.87 10.12
CA ALA A 250 -22.73 7.46 9.24
C ALA A 250 -22.78 6.97 7.78
N ASN A 251 -23.86 6.30 7.36
CA ASN A 251 -24.04 5.71 6.03
C ASN A 251 -22.95 4.70 5.62
N LEU A 252 -22.29 4.07 6.60
CA LEU A 252 -21.29 3.04 6.33
C LEU A 252 -21.96 1.73 5.94
N THR A 253 -21.36 1.04 4.98
CA THR A 253 -21.84 -0.25 4.47
C THR A 253 -20.69 -1.23 4.28
N GLY A 254 -21.03 -2.53 4.24
CA GLY A 254 -20.07 -3.61 4.01
C GLY A 254 -18.88 -3.56 4.96
N ALA A 255 -17.68 -3.81 4.42
CA ALA A 255 -16.45 -3.91 5.20
C ALA A 255 -16.15 -2.67 6.06
N TYR A 256 -16.47 -1.47 5.58
CA TYR A 256 -16.23 -0.23 6.35
C TYR A 256 -17.19 -0.08 7.53
N ARG A 257 -18.42 -0.60 7.41
CA ARG A 257 -19.32 -0.67 8.57
C ARG A 257 -18.78 -1.67 9.59
N ASP A 258 -18.32 -2.83 9.14
CA ASP A 258 -17.79 -3.87 10.03
C ASP A 258 -16.52 -3.39 10.76
N ALA A 259 -15.66 -2.64 10.06
CA ALA A 259 -14.50 -1.96 10.65
C ALA A 259 -14.91 -0.91 11.69
N CYS A 260 -15.87 -0.04 11.38
CA CYS A 260 -16.42 0.90 12.36
C CYS A 260 -16.97 0.18 13.60
N VAL A 261 -17.75 -0.90 13.42
CA VAL A 261 -18.30 -1.67 14.54
C VAL A 261 -17.18 -2.25 15.39
N PHE A 262 -16.11 -2.75 14.77
CA PHE A 262 -14.92 -3.21 15.46
C PHE A 262 -14.34 -2.11 16.37
N ASP A 263 -14.07 -0.92 15.81
CA ASP A 263 -13.50 0.21 16.54
C ASP A 263 -14.39 0.64 17.73
N VAL A 264 -15.71 0.67 17.55
CA VAL A 264 -16.65 0.98 18.64
C VAL A 264 -16.61 -0.07 19.75
N LEU A 265 -16.55 -1.36 19.39
CA LEU A 265 -16.45 -2.44 20.38
C LEU A 265 -15.10 -2.41 21.11
N ALA A 266 -14.01 -2.11 20.40
CA ALA A 266 -12.67 -2.06 20.96
C ALA A 266 -12.45 -0.85 21.88
N THR A 267 -12.90 0.33 21.46
CA THR A 267 -12.57 1.61 22.11
C THR A 267 -13.74 2.22 22.90
N GLY A 268 -14.98 1.90 22.55
CA GLY A 268 -16.18 2.58 23.06
C GLY A 268 -16.48 3.92 22.38
N GLN A 269 -15.66 4.37 21.43
CA GLN A 269 -15.76 5.71 20.85
C GLN A 269 -16.59 5.71 19.56
N LYS A 270 -17.91 5.87 19.72
CA LYS A 270 -18.92 5.76 18.63
C LYS A 270 -18.68 6.76 17.49
N GLU A 271 -18.64 8.05 17.80
CA GLU A 271 -18.51 9.11 16.79
C GLU A 271 -17.17 9.04 16.09
N MET A 272 -16.11 8.82 16.86
CA MET A 272 -14.74 8.72 16.37
C MET A 272 -14.55 7.58 15.37
N ALA A 273 -15.03 6.38 15.69
CA ALA A 273 -14.97 5.21 14.81
C ALA A 273 -15.74 5.43 13.50
N ALA A 274 -16.93 6.05 13.60
CA ALA A 274 -17.76 6.37 12.45
C ALA A 274 -17.10 7.41 11.54
N GLU A 275 -16.51 8.46 12.12
CA GLU A 275 -15.75 9.48 11.39
C GLU A 275 -14.54 8.86 10.68
N ALA A 276 -13.75 8.03 11.38
CA ALA A 276 -12.57 7.34 10.84
C ALA A 276 -12.90 6.55 9.57
N SER A 277 -13.96 5.73 9.64
CA SER A 277 -14.39 4.89 8.53
C SER A 277 -15.02 5.71 7.39
N ALA A 278 -15.76 6.77 7.71
CA ALA A 278 -16.34 7.64 6.69
C ALA A 278 -15.26 8.44 5.94
N ALA A 279 -14.28 8.96 6.66
CA ALA A 279 -13.11 9.64 6.08
C ALA A 279 -12.31 8.69 5.19
N ALA A 280 -12.11 7.43 5.62
CA ALA A 280 -11.44 6.42 4.81
C ALA A 280 -12.12 6.17 3.45
N VAL A 281 -13.46 6.07 3.45
CA VAL A 281 -14.25 5.95 2.22
C VAL A 281 -14.11 7.19 1.35
N ALA A 282 -14.15 8.38 1.94
CA ALA A 282 -14.03 9.65 1.23
C ALA A 282 -12.64 9.81 0.59
N ASP A 283 -11.58 9.50 1.32
CA ASP A 283 -10.19 9.61 0.86
C ASP A 283 -9.92 8.63 -0.30
N LEU A 284 -10.43 7.39 -0.24
CA LEU A 284 -10.35 6.46 -1.37
C LEU A 284 -11.14 6.91 -2.61
N LYS A 285 -12.30 7.53 -2.41
CA LYS A 285 -13.10 8.11 -3.49
C LYS A 285 -12.36 9.28 -4.15
N GLU A 286 -11.73 10.14 -3.37
CA GLU A 286 -10.87 11.24 -3.84
C GLU A 286 -9.67 10.71 -4.65
N LEU A 287 -9.14 9.55 -4.25
CA LEU A 287 -8.12 8.81 -4.99
C LEU A 287 -8.68 8.00 -6.17
N GLY A 288 -9.96 8.12 -6.50
CA GLY A 288 -10.59 7.51 -7.67
C GLY A 288 -10.77 5.99 -7.58
N ALA A 289 -10.94 5.42 -6.39
CA ALA A 289 -11.29 4.01 -6.24
C ALA A 289 -12.72 3.74 -6.77
N ALA A 290 -12.86 2.73 -7.64
CA ALA A 290 -14.10 2.46 -8.37
C ALA A 290 -15.04 1.42 -7.70
N ALA A 291 -14.61 0.72 -6.65
CA ALA A 291 -15.38 -0.40 -6.06
C ALA A 291 -15.29 -0.47 -4.53
N ALA A 292 -16.38 -0.96 -3.92
CA ALA A 292 -16.42 -1.37 -2.52
C ALA A 292 -15.43 -2.53 -2.27
N PRO A 293 -14.75 -2.56 -1.11
CA PRO A 293 -13.78 -3.60 -0.77
C PRO A 293 -14.43 -4.99 -0.72
N GLN A 294 -13.64 -6.01 -1.04
CA GLN A 294 -14.02 -7.41 -0.80
C GLN A 294 -13.62 -7.79 0.63
N VAL A 295 -14.53 -8.43 1.36
CA VAL A 295 -14.27 -8.91 2.72
C VAL A 295 -13.68 -10.31 2.65
N ILE A 296 -12.47 -10.52 3.18
CA ILE A 296 -11.97 -11.87 3.49
C ILE A 296 -12.17 -12.10 4.98
N GLN A 297 -13.36 -12.57 5.36
CA GLN A 297 -13.53 -13.21 6.66
C GLN A 297 -12.74 -14.52 6.61
N GLN A 298 -11.75 -14.69 7.49
CA GLN A 298 -11.21 -16.03 7.73
C GLN A 298 -12.37 -16.91 8.20
N PRO A 299 -12.54 -18.12 7.64
CA PRO A 299 -13.56 -19.03 8.14
C PRO A 299 -13.30 -19.26 9.62
N SER A 300 -14.33 -19.00 10.43
CA SER A 300 -14.31 -19.38 11.84
C SER A 300 -13.97 -20.87 11.93
N ALA A 301 -13.04 -21.22 12.81
CA ALA A 301 -12.74 -22.60 13.16
C ALA A 301 -13.99 -23.38 13.64
N ALA A 302 -15.11 -22.70 13.91
CA ALA A 302 -16.40 -23.32 14.20
C ALA A 302 -17.04 -24.04 13.00
N ALA A 303 -16.59 -23.82 11.76
CA ALA A 303 -17.16 -24.46 10.57
C ALA A 303 -16.61 -25.87 10.28
N LEU A 304 -15.62 -26.37 11.04
CA LEU A 304 -15.19 -27.78 10.98
C LEU A 304 -15.92 -28.69 11.99
N GLY A 305 -16.87 -28.15 12.77
CA GLY A 305 -17.52 -28.86 13.88
C GLY A 305 -18.88 -29.50 13.57
N SER A 306 -19.40 -29.45 12.35
CA SER A 306 -20.73 -30.00 12.01
C SER A 306 -20.73 -30.96 10.82
N ALA A 307 -19.69 -31.77 10.68
CA ALA A 307 -19.87 -33.07 10.02
C ALA A 307 -20.70 -33.95 10.97
N SER A 308 -22.01 -33.97 10.78
CA SER A 308 -22.94 -34.81 11.54
C SER A 308 -22.43 -36.25 11.61
N ALA A 309 -22.23 -36.76 12.83
CA ALA A 309 -21.86 -38.16 13.09
C ALA A 309 -22.84 -39.18 12.45
N ALA A 310 -24.01 -38.73 11.99
CA ALA A 310 -24.96 -39.55 11.23
C ALA A 310 -24.49 -39.88 9.80
N ALA A 311 -23.62 -39.06 9.18
CA ALA A 311 -23.14 -39.29 7.81
C ALA A 311 -22.02 -40.35 7.73
N ILE A 312 -21.32 -40.61 8.84
CA ILE A 312 -20.23 -41.61 8.90
C ILE A 312 -20.81 -43.02 9.12
N VAL A 313 -21.92 -43.15 9.85
CA VAL A 313 -22.57 -44.46 10.08
C VAL A 313 -23.36 -44.93 8.85
N ALA A 314 -23.92 -44.01 8.05
CA ALA A 314 -24.66 -44.37 6.84
C ALA A 314 -23.78 -44.97 5.72
N ASN A 315 -22.50 -44.58 5.64
CA ASN A 315 -21.56 -45.10 4.63
C ASN A 315 -20.88 -46.42 5.05
N LEU A 316 -20.94 -46.81 6.33
CA LEU A 316 -20.42 -48.10 6.81
C LEU A 316 -21.46 -49.22 6.78
N LEU A 317 -22.76 -48.91 6.64
CA LEU A 317 -23.82 -49.91 6.52
C LEU A 317 -24.21 -50.23 5.06
N LEU A 318 -23.90 -49.36 4.09
CA LEU A 318 -24.13 -49.61 2.66
C LEU A 318 -23.03 -50.42 1.98
N THR A 319 -21.84 -50.55 2.59
CA THR A 319 -20.74 -51.38 2.05
C THR A 319 -20.77 -52.83 2.54
N ALA A 320 -21.59 -53.16 3.55
CA ALA A 320 -21.77 -54.53 4.04
C ALA A 320 -22.85 -55.33 3.28
N TRP A 321 -23.67 -54.70 2.44
CA TRP A 321 -24.74 -55.36 1.67
C TRP A 321 -24.38 -55.67 0.21
N LEU A 322 -23.19 -55.30 -0.26
CA LEU A 322 -22.75 -55.52 -1.64
C LEU A 322 -21.65 -56.59 -1.77
N HIS A 323 -21.37 -57.37 -0.73
CA HIS A 323 -20.41 -58.49 -0.74
C HIS A 323 -20.99 -59.80 -0.16
N SER A 324 -22.31 -59.96 -0.16
CA SER A 324 -22.96 -61.24 0.18
C SER A 324 -24.23 -61.40 -0.64
N GLY A 325 -24.07 -61.87 -1.87
CA GLY A 325 -25.12 -62.18 -2.83
C GLY A 325 -24.53 -62.67 -4.14
#